data_AF-A0A9E2DRU9-F1
#
_entry.id   AF-A0A9E2DRU9-F1
#
_cell.length_a   1.000
_cell.length_b   1.000
_cell.length_c   1.000
_cell.angle_alpha   90.00
_cell.angle_beta   90.00
_cell.angle_gamma   90.00
#
_symmetry.space_group_name_H-M   'P 1'
#
loop_
_entity.id
_entity.type
_entity.pdbx_description
1 polymer ?
#
loop_
_entity_poly.entity_id
_entity_poly.type
_entity_poly.pdbx_seq_one_letter_code
_entity_poly.pdbx_strand_id
1 'polypeptide(L)'
;MTVDVRGSLILNSTVAVIGPARDGIGLSWLVGPDLEEEINQGHLESVLDSFALERAGYFLYFPRANANIKVVRTFIDFMRDR
;
A
#
# COMPACT_ATOMS: atom_id res chain seq x y z
N MET A 1 1.82 -9.13 -24.07
CA MET A 1 0.42 -8.80 -24.36
C MET A 1 0.02 -7.70 -23.38
N THR A 2 -0.33 -6.52 -23.88
CA THR A 2 -0.76 -5.37 -23.06
C THR A 2 -2.25 -5.15 -23.30
N VAL A 3 -3.04 -5.10 -22.23
CA VAL A 3 -4.46 -4.75 -22.30
C VAL A 3 -4.58 -3.25 -22.13
N ASP A 4 -5.16 -2.56 -23.11
CA ASP A 4 -5.47 -1.13 -22.98
C ASP A 4 -6.70 -0.97 -22.08
N VAL A 5 -6.49 -0.39 -20.90
CA VAL A 5 -7.55 -0.06 -19.96
C VAL A 5 -7.81 1.43 -20.02
N ARG A 6 -8.88 1.82 -20.71
CA ARG A 6 -9.46 3.17 -20.56
C ARG A 6 -10.23 3.22 -19.24
N GLY A 7 -9.51 3.51 -18.15
CA GLY A 7 -10.12 3.72 -16.85
C GLY A 7 -11.13 4.88 -16.90
N SER A 8 -12.33 4.67 -16.34
CA SER A 8 -13.36 5.71 -16.21
C SER A 8 -12.97 6.81 -15.21
N LEU A 9 -12.00 6.53 -14.35
CA LEU A 9 -11.50 7.41 -13.31
C LEU A 9 -9.99 7.22 -13.14
N ILE A 10 -9.23 8.31 -13.23
CA ILE A 10 -7.77 8.32 -13.03
C ILE A 10 -7.48 9.22 -11.83
N LEU A 11 -6.84 8.64 -10.81
CA LEU A 11 -6.49 9.33 -9.57
C LEU A 11 -4.97 9.28 -9.38
N ASN A 12 -4.44 10.31 -8.72
CA ASN A 12 -3.00 10.46 -8.47
C ASN A 12 -2.59 10.14 -7.02
N SER A 13 -3.49 9.53 -6.25
CA SER A 13 -3.25 9.19 -4.83
C SER A 13 -3.95 7.89 -4.47
N THR A 14 -3.22 6.98 -3.82
CA THR A 14 -3.73 5.71 -3.27
C THR A 14 -4.90 5.92 -2.32
N VAL A 15 -4.83 6.96 -1.46
CA VAL A 15 -5.89 7.25 -0.48
C VAL A 15 -7.20 7.67 -1.15
N ALA A 16 -7.11 8.41 -2.25
CA ALA A 16 -8.29 8.88 -2.98
C ALA A 16 -9.06 7.75 -3.68
N VAL A 17 -8.44 6.58 -3.86
CA VAL A 17 -9.01 5.44 -4.59
C VAL A 17 -10.00 4.65 -3.73
N ILE A 18 -9.86 4.68 -2.39
CA ILE A 18 -10.69 3.87 -1.47
C ILE A 18 -12.17 4.25 -1.55
N GLY A 19 -12.49 5.56 -1.57
CA GLY A 19 -13.87 6.04 -1.63
C GLY A 19 -14.62 5.52 -2.86
N PRO A 20 -14.13 5.78 -4.08
CA PRO A 20 -14.72 5.24 -5.31
C PRO A 20 -14.81 3.71 -5.36
N ALA A 21 -13.84 3.00 -4.76
CA ALA A 21 -13.88 1.54 -4.65
C ALA A 21 -15.05 1.07 -3.77
N ARG A 22 -15.26 1.72 -2.61
CA ARG A 22 -16.41 1.46 -1.72
C ARG A 22 -17.74 1.78 -2.41
N ASP A 23 -17.78 2.83 -3.23
CA ASP A 23 -18.96 3.25 -3.99
C ASP A 23 -19.23 2.36 -5.22
N GLY A 24 -18.41 1.32 -5.46
CA GLY A 24 -18.58 0.38 -6.57
C GLY A 24 -18.24 0.95 -7.94
N ILE A 25 -17.46 2.04 -8.02
CA ILE A 25 -17.13 2.73 -9.27
C ILE A 25 -16.12 1.91 -10.12
N GLY A 26 -15.43 0.94 -9.52
CA GLY A 26 -14.57 0.01 -10.26
C GLY A 26 -13.63 -0.82 -9.40
N LEU A 27 -12.64 -1.44 -10.05
CA LEU A 27 -11.58 -2.21 -9.41
C LEU A 27 -10.34 -1.35 -9.20
N SER A 28 -9.65 -1.59 -8.08
CA SER A 28 -8.47 -0.85 -7.68
C SER A 28 -7.32 -1.80 -7.34
N TRP A 29 -6.09 -1.40 -7.66
CA TRP A 29 -4.89 -2.15 -7.31
C TRP A 29 -4.03 -1.34 -6.33
N LEU A 30 -4.07 -1.73 -5.06
CA LEU A 30 -3.41 -1.03 -3.95
C LEU A 30 -2.66 -2.03 -3.07
N VAL A 31 -1.88 -1.53 -2.11
CA VAL A 31 -1.09 -2.37 -1.20
C VAL A 31 -1.97 -2.80 -0.01
N GLY A 32 -1.88 -4.08 0.35
CA GLY A 32 -2.79 -4.73 1.31
C GLY A 32 -2.97 -4.07 2.69
N PRO A 33 -1.92 -3.56 3.38
CA PRO A 33 -2.07 -2.99 4.72
C PRO A 33 -3.05 -1.81 4.80
N ASP A 34 -3.19 -1.06 3.71
CA ASP A 34 -4.11 0.08 3.64
C ASP A 34 -5.58 -0.35 3.49
N LEU A 35 -5.84 -1.63 3.16
CA LEU A 35 -7.18 -2.17 2.85
C LEU A 35 -7.65 -3.25 3.83
N GLU A 36 -6.78 -3.68 4.75
CA GLU A 36 -7.09 -4.79 5.66
C GLU A 36 -8.31 -4.50 6.53
N GLU A 37 -8.44 -3.26 7.01
CA GLU A 37 -9.63 -2.82 7.75
C GLU A 37 -10.90 -2.83 6.88
N GLU A 38 -10.82 -2.34 5.64
CA GLU A 38 -11.95 -2.31 4.71
C GLU A 38 -12.47 -3.70 4.35
N ILE A 39 -11.55 -4.64 4.14
CA ILE A 39 -11.86 -6.02 3.80
C ILE A 39 -12.46 -6.73 5.02
N ASN A 40 -11.86 -6.55 6.20
CA ASN A 40 -12.36 -7.16 7.43
C ASN A 40 -13.76 -6.64 7.82
N GLN A 41 -14.06 -5.38 7.51
CA GLN A 41 -15.39 -4.79 7.71
C GLN A 41 -16.39 -5.17 6.61
N GLY A 42 -15.95 -5.84 5.54
CA GLY A 42 -16.79 -6.25 4.41
C GLY A 42 -17.17 -5.11 3.47
N HIS A 43 -16.49 -3.96 3.55
CA HIS A 43 -16.71 -2.84 2.63
C HIS A 43 -16.06 -3.07 1.27
N LEU A 44 -14.96 -3.83 1.25
CA LEU A 44 -14.23 -4.22 0.04
C LEU A 44 -13.98 -5.72 0.05
N GLU A 45 -13.76 -6.29 -1.13
CA GLU A 45 -13.37 -7.69 -1.31
C GLU A 45 -12.12 -7.74 -2.18
N SER A 46 -11.16 -8.60 -1.82
CA SER A 46 -9.98 -8.85 -2.65
C SER A 46 -10.36 -9.76 -3.81
N VAL A 47 -9.90 -9.43 -5.01
CA VAL A 47 -10.12 -10.21 -6.23
C VAL A 47 -8.82 -10.39 -6.98
N LEU A 48 -8.74 -11.45 -7.79
CA LEU A 48 -7.56 -11.78 -8.59
C LEU A 48 -6.29 -12.06 -7.74
N ASP A 49 -6.46 -12.60 -6.53
CA ASP A 49 -5.34 -12.88 -5.60
C ASP A 49 -4.23 -13.74 -6.22
N SER A 50 -4.57 -14.64 -7.15
CA SER A 50 -3.59 -15.47 -7.89
C SER A 50 -2.65 -14.66 -8.79
N PHE A 51 -2.99 -13.40 -9.07
CA PHE A 51 -2.19 -12.46 -9.86
C PHE A 51 -1.54 -11.39 -8.97
N ALA A 52 -1.74 -11.45 -7.65
CA ALA A 52 -1.10 -10.53 -6.73
C ALA A 52 0.42 -10.70 -6.77
N LEU A 53 1.13 -9.57 -6.71
CA LEU A 53 2.59 -9.56 -6.63
C LEU A 53 2.99 -9.52 -5.16
N GLU A 54 3.78 -10.49 -4.72
CA GLU A 54 4.53 -10.34 -3.48
C GLU A 54 5.58 -9.25 -3.66
N ARG A 55 5.41 -8.15 -2.94
CA ARG A 55 6.42 -7.09 -2.85
C ARG A 55 7.12 -7.18 -1.51
N ALA A 56 8.42 -6.92 -1.53
CA ALA A 56 9.15 -6.69 -0.30
C ALA A 56 8.49 -5.54 0.47
N GLY A 57 8.46 -5.66 1.80
CA GLY A 57 7.88 -4.65 2.68
C GLY A 57 8.62 -3.31 2.60
N TYR A 58 8.23 -2.38 3.47
CA TYR A 58 8.87 -1.08 3.54
C TYR A 58 10.32 -1.19 4.00
N PHE A 59 11.18 -0.32 3.45
CA PHE A 59 12.59 -0.24 3.81
C PHE A 59 12.89 1.11 4.47
N LEU A 60 13.68 1.08 5.55
CA LEU A 60 14.25 2.28 6.14
C LEU A 60 15.55 2.64 5.43
N TYR A 61 15.56 3.77 4.72
CA TYR A 61 16.75 4.28 4.05
C TYR A 61 17.34 5.47 4.81
N PHE A 62 18.62 5.36 5.17
CA PHE A 62 19.37 6.43 5.82
C PHE A 62 20.85 6.34 5.45
N PRO A 63 21.59 7.47 5.41
CA PRO A 63 23.02 7.44 5.16
C PRO A 63 23.74 6.61 6.20
N ARG A 64 24.70 5.77 5.78
CA ARG A 64 25.49 4.93 6.69
C ARG A 64 26.19 5.75 7.78
N ALA A 65 26.65 6.96 7.44
CA ALA A 65 27.26 7.89 8.39
C ALA A 65 26.31 8.28 9.55
N ASN A 66 25.00 8.27 9.31
CA ASN A 66 23.98 8.68 10.28
C ASN A 66 23.53 7.52 11.19
N ALA A 67 23.97 6.28 10.93
CA ALA A 67 23.55 5.09 11.68
C ALA A 67 23.88 5.16 13.18
N ASN A 68 24.87 5.98 13.56
CA ASN A 68 25.30 6.14 14.96
C ASN A 68 24.70 7.38 15.64
N ILE A 69 23.98 8.23 14.92
CA ILE A 69 23.29 9.37 15.52
C ILE A 69 22.18 8.83 16.42
N LYS A 70 22.17 9.24 17.68
CA LYS A 70 21.24 8.73 18.71
C LYS A 70 19.78 8.76 18.25
N VAL A 71 19.30 9.88 17.69
CA VAL A 71 17.90 10.00 17.24
C VAL A 71 17.57 9.04 16.10
N VAL A 72 18.49 8.82 15.16
CA VAL A 72 18.31 7.90 14.03
C VAL A 72 18.29 6.46 14.53
N ARG A 73 19.22 6.09 15.42
CA ARG A 73 19.26 4.76 16.02
C ARG A 73 17.98 4.45 16.81
N THR A 74 17.56 5.36 17.69
CA THR A 74 16.32 5.20 18.46
C THR A 74 15.10 5.02 17.56
N PHE A 75 15.03 5.76 16.44
CA PHE A 75 13.95 5.59 15.47
C PHE A 75 14.02 4.24 14.74
N ILE A 76 15.22 3.80 14.31
CA ILE A 76 15.41 2.49 13.67
C ILE A 76 15.01 1.35 14.60
N ASP A 77 15.45 1.40 15.86
CA ASP A 77 15.15 0.37 16.86
C ASP A 77 13.63 0.30 17.08
N PHE A 78 12.97 1.44 17.26
CA PHE A 78 11.52 1.53 17.39
C PHE A 78 10.76 0.94 16.19
N MET A 79 11.22 1.21 14.96
CA MET A 79 10.60 0.70 13.74
C MET A 79 10.90 -0.78 13.47
N ARG A 80 11.91 -1.37 14.12
CA ARG A 80 12.23 -2.80 14.01
C ARG A 80 11.40 -3.66 14.96
N ASP A 81 11.03 -3.09 16.11
CA ASP A 81 10.25 -3.77 17.15
C ASP A 81 8.73 -3.74 16.86
N ARG A 82 8.30 -3.14 15.75
CA ARG A 82 6.92 -3.08 15.26
C ARG A 82 6.80 -3.75 13.91
#